data_AF-A0AAN3HED1-F1
#
_entry.id   AF-A0AAN3HED1-F1
#
_cell.length_a   1.000
_cell.length_b   1.000
_cell.length_c   1.000
_cell.angle_alpha   90.00
_cell.angle_beta   90.00
_cell.angle_gamma   90.00
#
_symmetry.space_group_name_H-M   'P 1'
#
loop_
_entity.id
_entity.type
_entity.pdbx_description
1 polymer ?
#
loop_
_entity_poly.entity_id
_entity_poly.type
_entity_poly.pdbx_seq_one_letter_code
_entity_poly.pdbx_strand_id
1 'polypeptide(L)'
;MQRLDDAFVYGACDRVVSDIVNELMEEKRVNRLVTVPAVLLEKVMVMAGSEIYRLHAVGSENGGDGDAFVREEREIMRVMRQALDGENG
;
A
#
# COMPACT_ATOMS: atom_id res chain seq x y z
N MET A 1 -21.42 -6.84 -4.42
CA MET A 1 -21.86 -7.57 -5.62
C MET A 1 -23.35 -7.41 -5.89
N GLN A 2 -24.21 -7.65 -4.90
CA GLN A 2 -25.67 -7.61 -5.04
C GLN A 2 -26.23 -6.36 -5.75
N ARG A 3 -25.69 -5.16 -5.45
CA ARG A 3 -26.08 -3.90 -6.11
C ARG A 3 -25.82 -3.87 -7.63
N LEU A 4 -24.73 -4.49 -8.08
CA LEU A 4 -24.37 -4.58 -9.48
C LEU A 4 -25.22 -5.64 -10.20
N ASP A 5 -25.43 -6.76 -9.52
CA ASP A 5 -26.28 -7.86 -9.99
C ASP A 5 -27.73 -7.38 -10.19
N ASP A 6 -28.26 -6.60 -9.24
CA ASP A 6 -29.59 -6.00 -9.33
C ASP A 6 -29.71 -5.01 -10.50
N ALA A 7 -28.69 -4.16 -10.70
CA ALA A 7 -28.67 -3.21 -11.82
C ALA A 7 -28.66 -3.91 -13.19
N PHE A 8 -27.99 -5.06 -13.30
CA PHE A 8 -27.95 -5.87 -14.51
C PHE A 8 -29.30 -6.57 -14.78
N VAL A 9 -29.97 -7.07 -13.73
CA VAL A 9 -31.28 -7.74 -13.81
C VAL A 9 -32.39 -6.78 -14.26
N TYR A 10 -32.30 -5.50 -13.90
CA TYR A 10 -33.30 -4.48 -14.27
C TYR A 10 -32.92 -3.62 -15.49
N GLY A 11 -31.87 -3.99 -16.25
CA GLY A 11 -31.50 -3.32 -17.50
C GLY A 11 -31.06 -1.86 -17.32
N ALA A 12 -30.30 -1.56 -16.26
CA ALA A 12 -29.86 -0.21 -15.96
C ALA A 12 -28.93 0.36 -17.07
N CYS A 13 -29.03 1.67 -17.33
CA CYS A 13 -28.12 2.39 -18.23
C CYS A 13 -26.66 2.30 -17.76
N ASP A 14 -25.71 2.23 -18.69
CA ASP A 14 -24.26 2.13 -18.43
C ASP A 14 -23.73 3.09 -17.37
N ARG A 15 -24.31 4.30 -17.26
CA ARG A 15 -23.94 5.28 -16.22
C ARG A 15 -24.19 4.78 -14.80
N VAL A 16 -25.34 4.13 -14.57
CA VAL A 16 -25.71 3.59 -13.25
C VAL A 16 -24.78 2.46 -12.86
N VAL A 17 -24.43 1.59 -13.81
CA VAL A 17 -23.45 0.52 -13.60
C VAL A 17 -22.07 1.12 -13.27
N SER A 18 -21.64 2.14 -14.01
CA SER A 18 -20.35 2.80 -13.76
C SER A 18 -20.28 3.49 -12.40
N ASP A 19 -21.35 4.15 -11.97
CA ASP A 19 -21.40 4.80 -10.66
C ASP A 19 -21.30 3.77 -9.54
N ILE A 20 -22.04 2.64 -9.65
CA ILE A 20 -21.98 1.54 -8.68
C ILE A 20 -20.57 0.92 -8.63
N VAL A 21 -19.92 0.71 -9.79
CA VAL A 21 -18.56 0.16 -9.82
C VAL A 21 -17.55 1.11 -9.18
N ASN A 22 -17.64 2.41 -9.46
CA ASN A 22 -16.77 3.41 -8.86
C ASN A 22 -16.94 3.46 -7.33
N GLU A 23 -18.17 3.42 -6.85
CA GLU A 23 -18.46 3.35 -5.42
C GLU A 23 -17.90 2.08 -4.78
N LEU A 24 -18.11 0.91 -5.39
CA LEU A 24 -17.55 -0.36 -4.90
C LEU A 24 -16.02 -0.38 -4.91
N MET A 25 -15.39 0.27 -5.89
CA MET A 25 -13.94 0.43 -5.96
C MET A 25 -13.42 1.33 -4.83
N GLU A 26 -14.13 2.40 -4.51
CA GLU A 26 -13.78 3.29 -3.41
C GLU A 26 -14.03 2.63 -2.05
N GLU A 27 -15.15 1.90 -1.86
CA GLU A 27 -15.40 1.07 -0.68
C GLU A 27 -14.26 0.05 -0.48
N LYS A 28 -13.84 -0.62 -1.56
CA LYS A 28 -12.72 -1.56 -1.52
C LYS A 28 -11.40 -0.88 -1.22
N ARG A 29 -11.19 0.36 -1.70
CA ARG A 29 -10.00 1.16 -1.43
C ARG A 29 -9.95 1.59 0.03
N VAL A 30 -11.06 2.08 0.58
CA VAL A 30 -11.19 2.46 2.00
C VAL A 30 -10.98 1.25 2.91
N ASN A 31 -11.51 0.07 2.54
CA ASN A 31 -11.29 -1.18 3.28
C ASN A 31 -9.82 -1.67 3.25
N ARG A 32 -8.95 -1.10 2.41
CA ARG A 32 -7.52 -1.38 2.41
C ARG A 32 -6.72 -0.38 3.25
N LEU A 33 -7.33 0.71 3.73
CA LEU A 33 -6.68 1.69 4.58
C LEU A 33 -6.75 1.21 6.04
N VAL A 34 -5.59 1.12 6.68
CA VAL A 34 -5.47 0.83 8.10
C VAL A 34 -4.83 2.01 8.80
N THR A 35 -5.36 2.39 9.97
CA THR A 35 -4.72 3.41 10.80
C THR A 35 -3.66 2.76 11.67
N VAL A 36 -2.43 3.24 11.56
CA VAL A 36 -1.33 2.83 12.43
C VAL A 36 -0.96 4.03 13.29
N PRO A 37 -0.92 3.89 14.63
CA PRO A 37 -0.41 4.96 15.49
C PRO A 37 1.03 5.31 15.12
N ALA A 38 1.36 6.61 15.06
CA ALA A 38 2.70 7.09 14.67
C ALA A 38 3.83 6.40 15.45
N VAL A 39 3.68 6.26 16.77
CA VAL A 39 4.64 5.58 17.66
C VAL A 39 4.84 4.09 17.33
N LEU A 40 3.86 3.44 16.72
CA LEU A 40 3.97 2.04 16.29
C LEU A 40 4.66 1.96 14.93
N LEU A 41 4.32 2.86 14.01
CA LEU A 41 4.97 2.96 12.71
C LEU A 41 6.48 3.25 12.87
N GLU A 42 6.87 4.16 13.77
CA GLU A 42 8.28 4.43 14.09
C GLU A 42 9.04 3.17 14.54
N LYS A 43 8.43 2.35 15.41
CA LYS A 43 9.05 1.10 15.88
C LYS A 43 9.25 0.10 14.75
N VAL A 44 8.24 -0.04 13.88
CA VAL A 44 8.33 -0.91 12.70
C VAL A 44 9.43 -0.43 11.77
N MET A 45 9.54 0.88 11.52
CA MET A 45 10.61 1.46 10.69
C MET A 45 12.00 1.18 11.26
N VAL A 46 12.19 1.30 12.59
CA VAL A 46 13.48 0.98 13.24
C VAL A 46 13.83 -0.51 13.08
N MET A 47 12.85 -1.39 13.28
CA MET A 47 13.05 -2.84 13.12
C MET A 47 13.41 -3.19 11.68
N ALA A 48 12.68 -2.68 10.69
CA ALA A 48 12.96 -2.92 9.28
C ALA A 48 14.31 -2.34 8.87
N GLY A 49 14.67 -1.13 9.32
CA GLY A 49 15.97 -0.52 9.08
C GLY A 49 17.16 -1.36 9.58
N SER A 50 16.98 -2.03 10.72
CA SER A 50 18.01 -2.93 11.29
C SER A 50 18.20 -4.19 10.46
N GLU A 51 17.18 -4.59 9.69
CA GLU A 51 17.16 -5.81 8.90
C GLU A 51 17.71 -5.61 7.47
N ILE A 52 17.58 -4.40 6.93
CA ILE A 52 18.03 -4.05 5.56
C ILE A 52 19.51 -4.43 5.32
N TYR A 53 20.39 -4.17 6.28
CA TYR A 53 21.83 -4.47 6.12
C TYR A 53 22.14 -5.96 6.12
N ARG A 54 21.39 -6.77 6.89
CA ARG A 54 21.51 -8.24 6.82
C ARG A 54 21.05 -8.75 5.47
N LEU A 55 19.90 -8.27 4.99
CA LEU A 55 19.33 -8.72 3.73
C LEU A 55 20.16 -8.27 2.52
N HIS A 56 20.80 -7.10 2.59
CA HIS A 56 21.81 -6.66 1.61
C HIS A 56 22.96 -7.66 1.48
N ALA A 57 23.56 -8.06 2.62
CA ALA A 57 24.68 -9.00 2.63
C ALA A 57 24.25 -10.36 2.05
N VAL A 58 23.14 -10.92 2.53
CA VAL A 58 22.60 -12.20 2.05
C VAL A 58 22.23 -12.13 0.56
N GLY A 59 21.59 -11.06 0.11
CA GLY A 59 21.23 -10.87 -1.30
C GLY A 59 22.44 -10.80 -2.20
N SER A 60 23.46 -10.06 -1.79
CA SER A 60 24.72 -9.91 -2.54
C SER A 60 25.51 -11.22 -2.60
N GLU A 61 25.60 -11.96 -1.49
CA GLU A 61 26.26 -13.27 -1.42
C GLU A 61 25.59 -14.32 -2.33
N ASN A 62 24.28 -14.20 -2.56
CA ASN A 62 23.52 -15.09 -3.44
C ASN A 62 23.45 -14.59 -4.91
N GLY A 63 24.26 -13.58 -5.29
CA GLY A 63 24.35 -13.07 -6.66
C GLY A 63 23.25 -12.06 -7.04
N GLY A 64 22.50 -11.54 -6.06
CA GLY A 64 21.54 -10.46 -6.24
C GLY A 64 22.18 -9.07 -6.14
N ASP A 65 21.45 -8.06 -6.60
CA ASP A 65 21.85 -6.65 -6.47
C ASP A 65 21.37 -6.10 -5.11
N GLY A 66 22.21 -6.26 -4.09
CA GLY A 66 21.94 -5.72 -2.75
C GLY A 66 21.75 -4.21 -2.75
N ASP A 67 22.46 -3.48 -3.61
CA ASP A 67 22.39 -2.02 -3.66
C ASP A 67 21.05 -1.55 -4.26
N ALA A 68 20.52 -2.26 -5.25
CA ALA A 68 19.16 -2.04 -5.75
C ALA A 68 18.12 -2.29 -4.65
N PHE A 69 18.25 -3.38 -3.89
CA PHE A 69 17.37 -3.68 -2.76
C PHE A 69 17.37 -2.55 -1.71
N VAL A 70 18.56 -2.10 -1.27
CA VAL A 70 18.67 -1.01 -0.28
C VAL A 70 18.05 0.29 -0.79
N ARG A 71 18.14 0.57 -2.10
CA ARG A 71 17.57 1.77 -2.72
C ARG A 71 16.04 1.75 -2.68
N GLU A 72 15.43 0.60 -3.01
CA GLU A 72 13.99 0.41 -2.94
C GLU A 72 13.48 0.54 -1.49
N GLU A 73 14.14 -0.13 -0.55
CA GLU A 73 13.78 -0.05 0.87
C GLU A 73 13.92 1.37 1.43
N ARG A 74 14.92 2.15 1.01
CA ARG A 74 15.05 3.56 1.39
C ARG A 74 13.91 4.42 0.87
N GLU A 75 13.38 4.13 -0.32
CA GLU A 75 12.25 4.86 -0.87
C GLU A 75 10.97 4.55 -0.07
N ILE A 76 10.76 3.29 0.32
CA ILE A 76 9.66 2.90 1.20
C ILE A 76 9.76 3.63 2.54
N MET A 77 10.95 3.66 3.14
CA MET A 77 11.20 4.38 4.39
C MET A 77 10.95 5.88 4.28
N ARG A 78 11.26 6.48 3.12
CA ARG A 78 10.96 7.89 2.83
C ARG A 78 9.45 8.14 2.84
N VAL A 79 8.66 7.30 2.20
CA VAL A 79 7.19 7.41 2.19
C VAL A 79 6.62 7.26 3.61
N MET A 80 7.12 6.29 4.39
CA MET A 80 6.67 6.13 5.78
C MET A 80 7.05 7.33 6.67
N ARG A 81 8.21 7.97 6.41
CA ARG A 81 8.62 9.20 7.10
C ARG A 81 7.68 10.35 6.78
N GLN A 82 7.34 10.56 5.50
CA GLN A 82 6.36 11.58 5.10
C GLN A 82 5.01 11.38 5.80
N ALA A 83 4.56 10.12 5.93
CA ALA A 83 3.35 9.80 6.66
C ALA A 83 3.41 10.16 8.17
N LEU A 84 4.59 10.04 8.80
CA LEU A 84 4.80 10.48 10.19
C LEU A 84 4.84 12.00 10.32
N ASP A 85 5.48 12.67 9.37
CA ASP A 85 5.63 14.12 9.34
C ASP A 85 4.32 14.84 8.95
N GLY A 86 3.28 14.08 8.55
CA GLY A 86 2.00 14.61 8.11
C GLY A 86 2.06 15.25 6.71
N GLU A 87 3.13 14.98 5.96
CA GLU A 87 3.30 15.42 4.58
C GLU A 87 2.51 14.48 3.67
N ASN A 88 1.32 14.90 3.26
CA ASN A 88 0.59 14.21 2.21
C ASN A 88 1.30 14.49 0.87
N GLY A 89 1.91 13.44 0.28
CA GLY A 89 2.50 13.47 -1.06
C GLY A 89 1.46 13.65 -2.17
#